data_AF-T1IDE7-F1
#
_entry.id   AF-T1IDE7-F1
#
_cell.length_a   1.000
_cell.length_b   1.000
_cell.length_c   1.000
_cell.angle_alpha   90.00
_cell.angle_beta   90.00
_cell.angle_gamma   90.00
#
_symmetry.space_group_name_H-M   'P 1'
#
loop_
_entity.id
_entity.type
_entity.pdbx_description
1 polymer ?
#
loop_
_entity_poly.entity_id
_entity_poly.type
_entity_poly.pdbx_seq_one_letter_code
_entity_poly.pdbx_strand_id
1 'polypeptide(L)'
;FTFIAAVLNGVEKAEDIIALSGPNGRFGSYECLHNSVVLFLTRCRCKRLSTYLRRKLRIKVLRMRQSLLLALLRKYGIHGLEIQLFLERHGLRYGYDVTFTELAHILADMKTKQYLLYKETVEHEKLFDQLDVFQMRLEIIEKELYDISVS
;
A
#
# COMPACT_ATOMS: atom_id res chain seq x y z
N PHE A 1 -27.53 14.89 -23.05
CA PHE A 1 -26.47 13.88 -22.83
C PHE A 1 -25.07 14.48 -22.85
N THR A 2 -24.75 15.30 -23.85
CA THR A 2 -23.49 16.08 -23.95
C THR A 2 -23.21 16.94 -22.71
N PHE A 3 -24.22 17.61 -22.15
CA PHE A 3 -24.07 18.40 -20.92
C PHE A 3 -23.62 17.57 -19.71
N ILE A 4 -24.27 16.43 -19.45
CA ILE A 4 -23.91 15.55 -18.32
C ILE A 4 -22.48 14.99 -18.48
N ALA A 5 -22.10 14.60 -19.70
CA ALA A 5 -20.76 14.12 -19.99
C ALA A 5 -19.71 15.24 -19.83
N ALA A 6 -20.01 16.46 -20.26
CA ALA A 6 -19.13 17.62 -20.11
C ALA A 6 -18.93 17.99 -18.63
N VAL A 7 -20.01 17.97 -17.83
CA VAL A 7 -19.93 18.24 -16.38
C VAL A 7 -19.12 17.15 -15.68
N LEU A 8 -19.41 15.87 -15.93
CA LEU A 8 -18.67 14.76 -15.30
C LEU A 8 -17.19 14.77 -15.70
N ASN A 9 -16.88 14.94 -16.99
CA ASN A 9 -15.49 14.98 -17.46
C ASN A 9 -14.76 16.24 -16.98
N GLY A 10 -15.47 17.36 -16.81
CA GLY A 10 -14.91 18.61 -16.30
C GLY A 10 -14.54 18.49 -14.82
N VAL A 11 -15.43 17.92 -14.00
CA VAL A 11 -15.18 17.67 -12.58
C VAL A 11 -14.09 16.60 -12.40
N GLU A 12 -14.09 15.56 -13.24
CA GLU A 12 -13.03 14.54 -13.28
C GLU A 12 -11.65 15.15 -13.52
N LYS A 13 -11.52 16.00 -14.55
CA LYS A 13 -10.25 16.69 -14.84
C LYS A 13 -9.85 17.67 -13.72
N ALA A 14 -10.80 18.37 -13.12
CA ALA A 14 -10.52 19.30 -12.03
C ALA A 14 -9.98 18.55 -10.79
N GLU A 15 -10.55 17.39 -10.45
CA GLU A 15 -10.03 16.56 -9.37
C GLU A 15 -8.64 15.99 -9.68
N ASP A 16 -8.39 15.55 -10.91
CA ASP A 16 -7.06 15.05 -11.30
C ASP A 16 -5.98 16.16 -11.16
N ILE A 17 -6.32 17.41 -11.50
CA ILE A 17 -5.44 18.58 -11.32
C ILE A 17 -5.22 18.87 -9.82
N ILE A 18 -6.26 18.82 -9.00
CA ILE A 18 -6.17 19.04 -7.55
C ILE A 18 -5.37 17.92 -6.87
N ALA A 19 -5.50 16.67 -7.32
CA ALA A 19 -4.74 15.53 -6.82
C ALA A 19 -3.23 15.66 -7.11
N LEU A 20 -2.86 16.28 -8.23
CA LEU A 20 -1.46 16.62 -8.55
C LEU A 20 -0.91 17.77 -7.70
N SER A 21 -1.78 18.54 -7.03
CA SER A 21 -1.43 19.78 -6.33
C SER A 21 -1.04 19.61 -4.85
N GLY A 22 -1.01 18.38 -4.31
CA GLY A 22 -0.44 18.09 -2.99
C GLY A 22 -1.35 17.35 -2.00
N PRO A 23 -0.86 17.08 -0.77
CA PRO A 23 -1.40 16.06 0.15
C PRO A 23 -2.76 16.38 0.78
N ASN A 24 -3.28 17.61 0.61
CA ASN A 24 -4.54 18.07 1.21
C ASN A 24 -5.70 18.17 0.20
N GLY A 25 -5.56 17.62 -1.00
CA GLY A 25 -6.61 17.60 -2.00
C GLY A 25 -7.89 16.95 -1.44
N ARG A 26 -9.01 17.70 -1.42
CA ARG A 26 -10.32 17.15 -1.01
C ARG A 26 -10.78 16.16 -2.07
N PHE A 27 -10.67 14.87 -1.78
CA PHE A 27 -11.17 13.79 -2.64
C PHE A 27 -12.67 13.55 -2.40
N GLY A 28 -13.41 13.21 -3.46
CA GLY A 28 -14.78 12.69 -3.37
C GLY A 28 -15.88 13.58 -3.95
N SER A 29 -15.55 14.76 -4.48
CA SER A 29 -16.53 15.64 -5.13
C SER A 29 -17.06 15.06 -6.44
N TYR A 30 -16.21 14.37 -7.22
CA TYR A 30 -16.59 13.64 -8.42
C TYR A 30 -17.49 12.45 -8.08
N GLU A 31 -17.18 11.67 -7.04
CA GLU A 31 -18.03 10.54 -6.62
C GLU A 31 -19.42 11.01 -6.18
N CYS A 32 -19.49 12.07 -5.36
CA CYS A 32 -20.76 12.68 -4.94
C CYS A 32 -21.58 13.19 -6.12
N LEU A 33 -20.94 13.89 -7.06
CA LEU A 33 -21.60 14.44 -8.24
C LEU A 33 -22.02 13.32 -9.21
N HIS A 34 -21.17 12.31 -9.40
CA HIS A 34 -21.46 11.14 -10.21
C HIS A 34 -22.65 10.34 -9.62
N ASN A 35 -22.69 10.12 -8.31
CA ASN A 35 -23.81 9.44 -7.64
C ASN A 35 -25.11 10.23 -7.74
N SER A 36 -25.04 11.57 -7.61
CA SER A 36 -26.18 12.46 -7.82
C SER A 36 -26.73 12.37 -9.25
N VAL A 37 -25.85 12.36 -10.26
CA VAL A 37 -26.21 12.18 -11.67
C VAL A 37 -26.83 10.80 -11.92
N VAL A 38 -26.27 9.74 -11.33
CA VAL A 38 -26.82 8.38 -11.44
C VAL A 38 -28.22 8.29 -10.82
N LEU A 39 -28.44 8.92 -9.65
CA LEU A 39 -29.76 9.00 -8.99
C LEU A 39 -30.77 9.73 -9.86
N PHE A 40 -30.39 10.88 -10.41
CA PHE A 40 -31.22 11.66 -11.33
C PHE A 40 -31.62 10.84 -12.56
N LEU A 41 -30.66 10.19 -13.23
CA LEU A 41 -30.92 9.35 -14.40
C LEU A 41 -31.80 8.14 -14.08
N THR A 42 -31.69 7.61 -12.86
CA THR A 42 -32.54 6.51 -12.39
C THR A 42 -33.99 6.98 -12.22
N ARG A 43 -34.21 8.19 -11.66
CA ARG A 43 -35.54 8.81 -11.57
C ARG A 43 -36.13 9.14 -12.94
N CYS A 44 -35.31 9.58 -13.90
CA CYS A 44 -35.71 9.83 -15.28
C CYS A 44 -35.91 8.55 -16.14
N ARG A 45 -35.89 7.35 -15.53
CA ARG A 45 -36.02 6.04 -16.20
C ARG A 45 -34.94 5.75 -17.26
N CYS A 46 -33.82 6.48 -17.26
CA CYS A 46 -32.69 6.27 -18.17
C CYS A 46 -31.77 5.12 -17.72
N LYS A 47 -32.31 3.90 -17.61
CA LYS A 47 -31.63 2.73 -17.01
C LYS A 47 -30.30 2.35 -17.70
N ARG A 48 -30.23 2.43 -19.04
CA ARG A 48 -29.00 2.11 -19.81
C ARG A 48 -27.84 3.04 -19.47
N LEU A 49 -28.11 4.34 -19.35
CA LEU A 49 -27.08 5.33 -19.04
C LEU A 49 -26.64 5.23 -17.58
N SER A 50 -27.58 5.04 -16.65
CA SER A 50 -27.25 4.91 -15.23
C SER A 50 -26.43 3.65 -14.95
N THR A 51 -26.72 2.53 -15.61
CA THR A 51 -25.90 1.30 -15.52
C THR A 51 -24.52 1.48 -16.12
N TYR A 52 -24.40 2.11 -17.29
CA TYR A 52 -23.11 2.44 -17.89
C TYR A 52 -22.25 3.31 -16.97
N LEU A 53 -22.82 4.39 -16.42
CA LEU A 53 -22.10 5.29 -15.51
C LEU A 53 -21.68 4.58 -14.23
N ARG A 54 -22.56 3.79 -13.60
CA ARG A 54 -22.20 2.98 -12.42
C ARG A 54 -21.02 2.06 -12.72
N ARG A 55 -21.00 1.41 -13.89
CA ARG A 55 -19.89 0.54 -14.31
C ARG A 55 -18.61 1.34 -14.52
N LYS A 56 -18.69 2.52 -15.15
CA LYS A 56 -17.54 3.43 -15.34
C LYS A 56 -16.93 3.85 -14.00
N LEU A 57 -17.77 4.29 -13.06
CA LEU A 57 -17.31 4.67 -11.71
C LEU A 57 -16.68 3.48 -10.99
N ARG A 58 -17.33 2.31 -11.00
CA ARG A 58 -16.80 1.12 -10.34
C ARG A 58 -15.40 0.76 -10.85
N ILE A 59 -15.19 0.77 -12.17
CA ILE A 59 -13.87 0.50 -12.77
C ILE A 59 -12.83 1.56 -12.35
N LYS A 60 -13.23 2.83 -12.25
CA LYS A 60 -12.31 3.90 -11.81
C LYS A 60 -11.88 3.70 -10.35
N VAL A 61 -12.85 3.47 -9.46
CA VAL A 61 -12.60 3.23 -8.03
C VAL A 61 -11.71 1.99 -7.84
N LEU A 62 -11.99 0.93 -8.59
CA LEU A 62 -11.18 -0.29 -8.63
C LEU A 62 -9.71 -0.02 -8.94
N ARG A 63 -9.45 0.71 -10.04
CA ARG A 63 -8.08 1.06 -10.45
C ARG A 63 -7.37 1.91 -9.41
N MET A 64 -8.07 2.89 -8.83
CA MET A 64 -7.52 3.76 -7.80
C MET A 64 -7.14 2.99 -6.53
N ARG A 65 -8.00 2.07 -6.08
CA ARG A 65 -7.71 1.20 -4.93
C ARG A 65 -6.52 0.29 -5.18
N GLN A 66 -6.43 -0.30 -6.38
CA GLN A 66 -5.26 -1.09 -6.76
C GLN A 66 -3.98 -0.28 -6.81
N SER A 67 -3.99 0.92 -7.38
CA SER A 67 -2.80 1.78 -7.40
C SER A 67 -2.35 2.15 -5.98
N LEU A 68 -3.29 2.42 -5.07
CA LEU A 68 -2.98 2.70 -3.67
C LEU A 68 -2.38 1.47 -2.95
N LEU A 69 -2.96 0.29 -3.17
CA LEU A 69 -2.44 -0.95 -2.60
C LEU A 69 -1.01 -1.24 -3.08
N LEU A 70 -0.74 -1.10 -4.38
CA LEU A 70 0.59 -1.29 -4.94
C LEU A 70 1.59 -0.25 -4.42
N ALA A 71 1.17 1.02 -4.30
CA ALA A 71 2.00 2.07 -3.74
C ALA A 71 2.35 1.79 -2.26
N LEU A 72 1.38 1.30 -1.48
CA LEU A 72 1.62 0.86 -0.10
C LEU A 72 2.60 -0.31 -0.08
N LEU A 73 2.35 -1.40 -0.80
CA LEU A 73 3.25 -2.56 -0.81
C LEU A 73 4.70 -2.17 -1.15
N ARG A 74 4.89 -1.29 -2.13
CA ARG A 74 6.21 -0.75 -2.48
C ARG A 74 6.83 0.09 -1.35
N LYS A 75 6.03 0.91 -0.65
CA LYS A 75 6.51 1.67 0.51
C LYS A 75 6.99 0.76 1.64
N TYR A 76 6.42 -0.45 1.75
CA TYR A 76 6.82 -1.48 2.70
C TYR A 76 7.96 -2.38 2.18
N GLY A 77 8.60 -2.04 1.05
CA GLY A 77 9.74 -2.77 0.48
C GLY A 77 9.36 -4.02 -0.33
N ILE A 78 8.06 -4.29 -0.54
CA ILE A 78 7.59 -5.45 -1.31
C ILE A 78 7.56 -5.06 -2.80
N HIS A 79 8.34 -5.76 -3.62
CA HIS A 79 8.56 -5.38 -5.01
C HIS A 79 8.45 -6.55 -5.99
N GLY A 80 8.18 -6.23 -7.27
CA GLY A 80 8.23 -7.18 -8.37
C GLY A 80 7.40 -8.44 -8.13
N LEU A 81 8.06 -9.61 -8.15
CA LEU A 81 7.44 -10.92 -7.97
C LEU A 81 6.86 -11.12 -6.56
N GLU A 82 7.41 -10.44 -5.55
CA GLU A 82 6.93 -10.53 -4.17
C GLU A 82 5.54 -9.93 -4.01
N ILE A 83 5.20 -8.90 -4.80
CA ILE A 83 3.85 -8.34 -4.82
C ILE A 83 2.86 -9.41 -5.27
N GLN A 84 3.21 -10.18 -6.30
CA GLN A 84 2.33 -11.21 -6.82
C GLN A 84 2.14 -12.35 -5.80
N LEU A 85 3.23 -12.84 -5.21
CA LEU A 85 3.17 -13.86 -4.15
C LEU A 85 2.40 -13.37 -2.92
N PHE A 86 2.57 -12.11 -2.55
CA PHE A 86 1.87 -11.49 -1.42
C PHE A 86 0.37 -11.40 -1.70
N LEU A 87 -0.03 -10.95 -2.89
CA LEU A 87 -1.44 -10.91 -3.29
C LEU A 87 -2.05 -12.32 -3.32
N GLU A 88 -1.36 -13.30 -3.89
CA GLU A 88 -1.82 -14.69 -3.95
C GLU A 88 -2.01 -15.29 -2.55
N ARG A 89 -1.11 -15.01 -1.61
CA ARG A 89 -1.24 -15.44 -0.21
C ARG A 89 -2.50 -14.89 0.45
N HIS A 90 -2.91 -13.68 0.10
CA HIS A 90 -4.16 -13.09 0.58
C HIS A 90 -5.39 -13.44 -0.27
N GLY A 91 -5.26 -14.38 -1.20
CA GLY A 91 -6.36 -14.80 -2.09
C GLY A 91 -6.75 -13.74 -3.13
N LEU A 92 -5.92 -12.72 -3.31
CA LEU A 92 -6.19 -11.60 -4.21
C LEU A 92 -5.55 -11.84 -5.57
N ARG A 93 -6.33 -11.60 -6.62
CA ARG A 93 -5.83 -11.61 -7.99
C ARG A 93 -5.56 -10.18 -8.45
N TYR A 94 -4.46 -10.03 -9.17
CA TYR A 94 -4.17 -8.78 -9.86
C TYR A 94 -5.33 -8.41 -10.80
N GLY A 95 -5.85 -7.19 -10.71
CA GLY A 95 -6.99 -6.76 -11.52
C GLY A 95 -8.39 -7.00 -10.91
N TYR A 96 -8.50 -7.60 -9.72
CA TYR A 96 -9.79 -7.84 -9.04
C TYR A 96 -10.13 -6.81 -7.94
N ASP A 97 -11.42 -6.78 -7.57
CA ASP A 97 -11.99 -5.92 -6.53
C ASP A 97 -11.44 -6.34 -5.17
N VAL A 98 -10.62 -5.47 -4.56
CA VAL A 98 -10.14 -5.65 -3.19
C VAL A 98 -11.15 -4.98 -2.27
N THR A 99 -11.77 -5.78 -1.42
CA THR A 99 -12.70 -5.29 -0.40
C THR A 99 -11.96 -4.55 0.70
N PHE A 100 -12.66 -3.65 1.39
CA PHE A 100 -12.07 -2.90 2.50
C PHE A 100 -11.57 -3.81 3.62
N THR A 101 -12.26 -4.92 3.87
CA THR A 101 -11.88 -5.96 4.82
C THR A 101 -10.55 -6.63 4.45
N GLU A 102 -10.38 -7.03 3.19
CA GLU A 102 -9.11 -7.63 2.71
C GLU A 102 -7.96 -6.62 2.80
N LEU A 103 -8.23 -5.36 2.47
CA LEU A 103 -7.25 -4.28 2.55
C LEU A 103 -6.82 -4.01 4.00
N ALA A 104 -7.74 -4.10 4.96
CA ALA A 104 -7.43 -4.01 6.39
C ALA A 104 -6.58 -5.20 6.88
N HIS A 105 -6.88 -6.41 6.42
CA HIS A 105 -6.07 -7.60 6.73
C HIS A 105 -4.65 -7.48 6.18
N ILE A 106 -4.49 -7.03 4.93
CA ILE A 106 -3.17 -6.75 4.34
C ILE A 106 -2.40 -5.70 5.14
N LEU A 107 -3.06 -4.62 5.53
CA LEU A 107 -2.43 -3.56 6.33
C LEU A 107 -1.99 -4.05 7.70
N ALA A 108 -2.77 -4.93 8.34
CA ALA A 108 -2.39 -5.56 9.58
C ALA A 108 -1.14 -6.45 9.40
N ASP A 109 -1.10 -7.26 8.33
CA ASP A 109 0.00 -8.18 8.03
C ASP A 109 1.29 -7.44 7.63
N MET A 110 1.17 -6.29 6.96
CA MET A 110 2.31 -5.43 6.65
C MET A 110 2.89 -4.77 7.92
N LYS A 111 2.04 -4.36 8.86
CA LYS A 111 2.49 -3.78 10.14
C LYS A 111 3.25 -4.81 10.98
N THR A 112 2.79 -6.06 11.05
CA THR A 112 3.51 -7.13 11.74
C THR A 112 4.84 -7.45 11.07
N LYS A 113 4.92 -7.50 9.74
CA LYS A 113 6.21 -7.69 9.04
C LYS A 113 7.21 -6.57 9.30
N GLN A 114 6.77 -5.32 9.28
CA GLN A 114 7.66 -4.18 9.54
C GLN A 114 8.14 -4.16 11.00
N TYR A 115 7.26 -4.53 11.94
CA TYR A 115 7.62 -4.72 13.34
C TYR A 115 8.61 -5.87 13.55
N LEU A 116 8.43 -6.99 12.82
CA LEU A 116 9.35 -8.14 12.89
C LEU A 116 10.73 -7.79 12.33
N LEU A 117 10.80 -7.12 11.17
CA LEU A 117 12.07 -6.65 10.60
C LEU A 117 12.80 -5.69 11.55
N TYR A 118 12.08 -4.73 12.15
CA TYR A 118 12.65 -3.84 13.16
C TYR A 118 13.18 -4.60 14.38
N LYS A 119 12.41 -5.57 14.87
CA LYS A 119 12.84 -6.40 16.02
C LYS A 119 14.07 -7.24 15.67
N GLU A 120 14.11 -7.83 14.48
CA GLU A 120 15.22 -8.64 13.99
C GLU A 120 16.50 -7.81 13.84
N THR A 121 16.40 -6.57 13.35
CA THR A 121 17.56 -5.65 13.30
C THR A 121 18.09 -5.31 14.70
N VAL A 122 17.21 -5.07 15.67
CA VAL A 122 17.61 -4.75 17.05
C VAL A 122 18.25 -5.95 17.75
N GLU A 123 17.73 -7.16 17.53
CA GLU A 123 18.34 -8.38 18.08
C GLU A 123 19.68 -8.72 17.41
N HIS A 124 19.81 -8.47 16.10
CA HIS A 124 21.10 -8.60 15.40
C HIS A 124 22.16 -7.64 15.94
N GLU A 125 21.81 -6.40 16.25
CA GLU A 125 22.72 -5.40 16.83
C GLU A 125 23.27 -5.87 18.18
N LYS A 126 22.41 -6.41 19.05
CA LYS A 126 22.82 -7.01 20.33
C LYS A 126 23.75 -8.21 20.19
N LEU A 127 23.54 -9.04 19.15
CA LEU A 127 24.42 -10.17 18.88
C LEU A 127 25.81 -9.72 18.46
N PHE A 128 25.92 -8.64 17.68
CA PHE A 128 27.21 -8.04 17.33
C PHE A 128 27.94 -7.48 18.56
N ASP A 129 27.23 -6.76 19.43
CA ASP A 129 27.81 -6.26 20.68
C ASP A 129 28.36 -7.40 21.57
N GLN A 130 27.68 -8.54 21.61
CA GLN A 130 28.15 -9.71 22.34
C GLN A 130 29.39 -10.35 21.68
N LEU A 131 29.44 -10.35 20.35
CA LEU A 131 30.54 -10.90 19.57
C LEU A 131 31.83 -10.09 19.79
N ASP A 132 31.71 -8.76 19.83
CA ASP A 132 32.83 -7.86 20.15
C ASP A 132 33.38 -8.12 21.56
N VAL A 133 32.51 -8.34 22.55
CA VAL A 133 32.93 -8.70 23.92
C VAL A 133 33.65 -10.06 23.95
N PHE A 134 33.18 -11.04 23.17
CA PHE A 134 33.86 -12.33 23.08
C PHE A 134 35.22 -12.23 22.39
N GLN A 135 35.35 -11.41 21.35
CA GLN A 135 36.63 -11.15 20.70
C GLN A 135 37.64 -10.52 21.66
N MET A 136 37.24 -9.48 22.41
CA MET A 136 38.14 -8.88 23.41
C MET A 136 38.58 -9.89 24.48
N ARG A 137 37.69 -10.77 24.92
CA ARG A 137 38.04 -11.82 25.90
C ARG A 137 39.01 -12.84 25.32
N LEU A 138 38.83 -13.22 24.05
CA LEU A 138 39.75 -14.12 23.37
C LEU A 138 41.13 -13.48 23.22
N GLU A 139 41.23 -12.20 22.86
CA GLU A 139 42.51 -11.49 22.78
C GLU A 139 43.23 -11.44 24.13
N ILE A 140 42.51 -11.23 25.23
CA ILE A 140 43.08 -11.26 26.58
C ILE A 140 43.63 -12.67 26.90
N ILE A 141 42.85 -13.71 26.62
CA ILE A 141 43.26 -15.09 26.88
C ILE A 141 44.46 -15.49 25.99
N GLU A 142 44.46 -15.08 24.72
CA GLU A 142 45.60 -15.31 23.82
C GLU A 142 46.86 -14.62 24.34
N LYS A 143 46.73 -13.39 24.85
CA LYS A 143 47.85 -12.66 25.45
C LYS A 143 48.37 -13.34 26.71
N GLU A 144 47.47 -13.79 27.59
CA GLU A 144 47.86 -14.54 28.80
C GLU A 144 48.53 -15.88 28.47
N LEU A 145 48.02 -16.61 27.47
CA LEU A 145 48.63 -17.85 26.99
C LEU A 145 49.99 -17.61 26.37
N TYR A 146 50.15 -16.52 25.61
CA TYR A 146 51.43 -16.12 25.04
C TYR A 146 52.45 -15.82 26.14
N ASP A 147 52.07 -15.02 27.14
CA ASP A 147 52.94 -14.68 28.27
C ASP A 147 53.36 -15.92 29.08
N ILE A 148 52.47 -16.91 29.24
CA ILE A 148 52.79 -18.21 29.86
C ILE A 148 53.76 -19.03 28.99
N SER A 149 53.62 -18.99 27.66
CA SER A 149 54.44 -19.78 26.74
C SER A 149 55.87 -19.24 26.54
N VAL A 150 56.09 -17.95 26.81
CA VAL A 150 57.38 -17.26 26.68
C VAL A 150 58.13 -17.16 28.02
N SER A 151 57.50 -17.59 29.13
CA SER A 151 58.10 -17.70 30.47
C SER A 151 58.71 -19.07 30.72
#